data_AF-A0A1Q5L2M3-F1
#
_entry.id   AF-A0A1Q5L2M3-F1
#
_cell.length_a   1.000
_cell.length_b   1.000
_cell.length_c   1.000
_cell.angle_alpha   90.00
_cell.angle_beta   90.00
_cell.angle_gamma   90.00
#
_symmetry.space_group_name_H-M   'P 1'
#
loop_
_entity.id
_entity.type
_entity.pdbx_description
1 polymer ?
#
loop_
_entity_poly.entity_id
_entity_poly.type
_entity_poly.pdbx_seq_one_letter_code
_entity_poly.pdbx_strand_id
1 'polypeptide(L)'
;MGYTIPGWLDEILDFIGINFPNVDEDDYREMATAMRDFADKFEGHGGDAHKAFGRILSSSEGWAVDAMEKHWAHVKAEHLDKIPEIARLFADACDVVADIIFGMKRKAEVELAVMAGSVGISLGLSVVTGGLSALIGAAEVAAMRQLVKRIIDEAVDRIVEELTTRVTEPVTAKLEKLAEDAVLDLVEGAFQLPPGEGGGDGKKGPGMQLASAGGGGGPGGEGGYKKLHIDHVEFEDGAGKVAAHGGELSLATATPFAKAKGSFGKTKGKDSFTAAFDGVLEGALNGAEKAVKKITKHVTETVPDKVKATSKTHKGSDLDVGHDAQKVKTNGKGGGDDTPMYLLNHDGTVERLHADGGKPTRMKGDEAGLPDLVGEDGKVWRYRATVDKGDNPYGLKPDPDNPKVESRRLKPHEKSELAYATQLARYSKQDYKGGNYAAAHYVDSNGNSFILVGHSKGVHSERTIGYPVLRDGNPDGLGPLYTERQPCQAASSWCDQWLAEHFKQDMDVTHSHKYDQTPGPDGKTDPKKDEEHKTYRLNLRDWHEKHGLGHGMMTEADGAVMEAARKAKKG
;
A
#
# COMPACT_ATOMS: atom_id res chain seq x y z
N MET A 1 23.78 -40.21 -10.35
CA MET A 1 23.60 -41.53 -9.74
C MET A 1 24.49 -41.53 -8.52
N GLY A 2 23.88 -41.49 -7.34
CA GLY A 2 24.63 -41.43 -6.09
C GLY A 2 25.52 -42.64 -5.89
N TYR A 3 26.45 -42.49 -4.96
CA TYR A 3 27.32 -43.57 -4.52
C TYR A 3 26.49 -44.72 -3.98
N THR A 4 26.50 -45.82 -4.72
CA THR A 4 25.95 -47.10 -4.30
C THR A 4 26.99 -47.86 -3.51
N ILE A 5 26.56 -48.44 -2.39
CA ILE A 5 27.39 -49.33 -1.60
C ILE A 5 27.89 -50.49 -2.49
N PRO A 6 29.18 -50.85 -2.45
CA PRO A 6 29.68 -52.01 -3.19
C PRO A 6 28.91 -53.28 -2.82
N GLY A 7 28.59 -54.14 -3.79
CA GLY A 7 27.74 -55.33 -3.55
C GLY A 7 28.24 -56.28 -2.44
N TRP A 8 29.54 -56.33 -2.20
CA TRP A 8 30.12 -57.10 -1.09
C TRP A 8 29.76 -56.54 0.30
N LEU A 9 29.53 -55.24 0.41
CA LEU A 9 29.19 -54.57 1.66
C LEU A 9 27.70 -54.75 1.98
N ASP A 10 26.86 -54.78 0.94
CA ASP A 10 25.43 -55.08 1.05
C ASP A 10 25.19 -56.48 1.63
N GLU A 11 25.95 -57.47 1.15
CA GLU A 11 25.95 -58.84 1.68
C GLU A 11 26.34 -58.91 3.18
N ILE A 12 27.27 -58.06 3.63
CA ILE A 12 27.65 -57.98 5.05
C ILE A 12 26.54 -57.33 5.88
N LEU A 13 25.95 -56.24 5.40
CA LEU A 13 24.88 -55.51 6.08
C LEU A 13 23.63 -56.38 6.26
N ASP A 14 23.25 -57.14 5.22
CA ASP A 14 22.20 -58.14 5.27
C ASP A 14 22.53 -59.29 6.24
N PHE A 15 23.78 -59.77 6.22
CA PHE A 15 24.22 -60.82 7.14
C PHE A 15 24.14 -60.41 8.61
N ILE A 16 24.50 -59.16 8.93
CA ILE A 16 24.36 -58.60 10.28
C ILE A 16 22.97 -58.02 10.54
N GLY A 17 22.02 -58.13 9.59
CA GLY A 17 20.63 -57.70 9.75
C GLY A 17 20.47 -56.21 10.08
N ILE A 18 21.34 -55.35 9.54
CA ILE A 18 21.21 -53.88 9.66
C ILE A 18 20.72 -53.35 8.34
N ASN A 19 19.61 -52.60 8.39
CA ASN A 19 19.19 -51.81 7.25
C ASN A 19 20.02 -50.52 7.22
N PHE A 20 20.88 -50.36 6.21
CA PHE A 20 21.67 -49.14 6.04
C PHE A 20 20.81 -48.05 5.37
N PRO A 21 20.95 -46.76 5.75
CA PRO A 21 20.11 -45.71 5.21
C PRO A 21 20.14 -45.65 3.68
N ASN A 22 18.97 -45.80 3.04
CA ASN A 22 18.83 -45.70 1.59
C ASN A 22 18.58 -44.24 1.16
N VAL A 23 19.57 -43.39 1.41
CA VAL A 23 19.55 -41.96 1.07
C VAL A 23 20.53 -41.68 -0.09
N ASP A 24 20.09 -40.91 -1.08
CA ASP A 24 20.91 -40.51 -2.22
C ASP A 24 21.47 -39.09 -1.99
N GLU A 25 22.79 -38.96 -1.87
CA GLU A 25 23.46 -37.68 -1.75
C GLU A 25 23.31 -36.80 -3.01
N ASP A 26 23.10 -37.42 -4.19
CA ASP A 26 22.90 -36.67 -5.43
C ASP A 26 21.59 -35.88 -5.42
N ASP A 27 20.55 -36.35 -4.72
CA ASP A 27 19.30 -35.58 -4.58
C ASP A 27 19.55 -34.27 -3.79
N TYR A 28 20.47 -34.28 -2.81
CA TYR A 28 20.87 -33.07 -2.08
C TYR A 28 21.76 -32.16 -2.94
N ARG A 29 22.65 -32.71 -3.78
CA ARG A 29 23.42 -31.93 -4.76
C ARG A 29 22.53 -31.33 -5.86
N GLU A 30 21.49 -32.06 -6.28
CA GLU A 30 20.48 -31.59 -7.24
C GLU A 30 19.69 -30.43 -6.63
N MET A 31 19.28 -30.55 -5.37
CA MET A 31 18.65 -29.46 -4.61
C MET A 31 19.58 -28.24 -4.47
N ALA A 32 20.85 -28.42 -4.12
CA ALA A 32 21.82 -27.35 -4.04
C ALA A 32 21.98 -26.61 -5.38
N THR A 33 22.12 -27.36 -6.47
CA THR A 33 22.23 -26.81 -7.83
C THR A 33 20.97 -26.04 -8.22
N ALA A 34 19.79 -26.59 -7.93
CA ALA A 34 18.52 -25.93 -8.21
C ALA A 34 18.33 -24.62 -7.43
N MET A 35 18.82 -24.56 -6.19
CA MET A 35 18.75 -23.36 -5.36
C MET A 35 19.76 -22.29 -5.77
N ARG A 36 20.92 -22.67 -6.34
CA ARG A 36 21.84 -21.73 -7.00
C ARG A 36 21.26 -21.17 -8.30
N ASP A 37 20.65 -22.02 -9.14
CA ASP A 37 19.93 -21.58 -10.36
C ASP A 37 18.74 -20.66 -10.02
N PHE A 38 18.04 -20.91 -8.91
CA PHE A 38 17.06 -19.98 -8.35
C PHE A 38 17.70 -18.63 -8.01
N ALA A 39 18.82 -18.62 -7.28
CA ALA A 39 19.50 -17.40 -6.85
C ALA A 39 19.94 -16.55 -8.04
N ASP A 40 20.56 -17.17 -9.05
CA ASP A 40 21.07 -16.49 -10.23
C ASP A 40 19.95 -15.88 -11.08
N LYS A 41 18.84 -16.62 -11.26
CA LYS A 41 17.64 -16.09 -11.95
C LYS A 41 16.96 -14.98 -11.16
N PHE A 42 16.88 -15.12 -9.84
CA PHE A 42 16.29 -14.11 -8.98
C PHE A 42 17.08 -12.80 -9.05
N GLU A 43 18.41 -12.88 -8.96
CA GLU A 43 19.32 -11.73 -9.05
C GLU A 43 19.25 -11.07 -10.44
N GLY A 44 19.22 -11.85 -11.52
CA GLY A 44 19.11 -11.34 -12.89
C GLY A 44 17.84 -10.54 -13.13
N HIS A 45 16.66 -11.15 -12.87
CA HIS A 45 15.38 -10.49 -13.09
C HIS A 45 15.09 -9.38 -12.06
N GLY A 46 15.56 -9.53 -10.82
CA GLY A 46 15.52 -8.47 -9.80
C GLY A 46 16.36 -7.26 -10.22
N GLY A 47 17.50 -7.49 -10.86
CA GLY A 47 18.33 -6.45 -11.46
C GLY A 47 17.62 -5.71 -12.61
N ASP A 48 16.84 -6.41 -13.42
CA ASP A 48 16.07 -5.79 -14.51
C ASP A 48 14.88 -4.96 -13.98
N ALA A 49 14.18 -5.43 -12.94
CA ALA A 49 13.20 -4.62 -12.21
C ALA A 49 13.86 -3.36 -11.60
N HIS A 50 15.07 -3.48 -11.04
CA HIS A 50 15.82 -2.34 -10.51
C HIS A 50 16.20 -1.33 -11.59
N LYS A 51 16.61 -1.78 -12.77
CA LYS A 51 16.87 -0.88 -13.91
C LYS A 51 15.60 -0.18 -14.37
N ALA A 52 14.48 -0.89 -14.46
CA ALA A 52 13.19 -0.32 -14.86
C ALA A 52 12.73 0.75 -13.85
N PHE A 53 12.83 0.47 -12.55
CA PHE A 53 12.50 1.46 -11.52
C PHE A 53 13.49 2.63 -11.48
N GLY A 54 14.79 2.36 -11.70
CA GLY A 54 15.80 3.42 -11.80
C GLY A 54 15.53 4.39 -12.95
N ARG A 55 14.95 3.91 -14.07
CA ARG A 55 14.50 4.78 -15.17
C ARG A 55 13.36 5.71 -14.74
N ILE A 56 12.37 5.19 -14.02
CA ILE A 56 11.28 5.97 -13.42
C ILE A 56 11.84 7.06 -12.51
N LEU A 57 12.80 6.73 -11.64
CA LEU A 57 13.41 7.73 -10.75
C LEU A 57 14.24 8.76 -11.53
N SER A 58 14.93 8.36 -12.58
CA SER A 58 15.79 9.26 -13.37
C SER A 58 15.02 10.23 -14.27
N SER A 59 13.77 9.91 -14.61
CA SER A 59 12.93 10.76 -15.48
C SER A 59 12.25 11.90 -14.74
N SER A 60 12.35 11.92 -13.41
CA SER A 60 11.59 12.82 -12.55
C SER A 60 12.45 13.35 -11.41
N GLU A 61 12.09 14.50 -10.84
CA GLU A 61 12.80 15.12 -9.72
C GLU A 61 11.82 15.69 -8.68
N GLY A 62 12.21 15.68 -7.41
CA GLY A 62 11.45 16.28 -6.30
C GLY A 62 11.13 15.30 -5.18
N TRP A 63 10.49 15.80 -4.12
CA TRP A 63 10.40 15.08 -2.84
C TRP A 63 9.71 13.70 -2.97
N ALA A 64 8.70 13.57 -3.83
CA ALA A 64 8.00 12.30 -4.05
C ALA A 64 8.92 11.25 -4.66
N VAL A 65 9.78 11.68 -5.60
CA VAL A 65 10.83 10.86 -6.22
C VAL A 65 11.87 10.46 -5.20
N ASP A 66 12.31 11.39 -4.33
CA ASP A 66 13.26 11.08 -3.25
C ASP A 66 12.68 10.05 -2.25
N ALA A 67 11.38 10.14 -1.95
CA ALA A 67 10.68 9.16 -1.11
C ALA A 67 10.57 7.78 -1.77
N MET A 68 10.25 7.74 -3.08
CA MET A 68 10.24 6.51 -3.88
C MET A 68 11.64 5.90 -4.01
N GLU A 69 12.67 6.71 -4.19
CA GLU A 69 14.07 6.27 -4.23
C GLU A 69 14.47 5.64 -2.91
N LYS A 70 14.14 6.28 -1.78
CA LYS A 70 14.41 5.74 -0.45
C LYS A 70 13.70 4.40 -0.21
N HIS A 71 12.42 4.31 -0.59
CA HIS A 71 11.64 3.07 -0.48
C HIS A 71 12.23 1.96 -1.35
N TRP A 72 12.55 2.27 -2.61
CA TRP A 72 13.12 1.30 -3.52
C TRP A 72 14.53 0.85 -3.13
N ALA A 73 15.35 1.77 -2.60
CA ALA A 73 16.64 1.43 -2.03
C ALA A 73 16.50 0.44 -0.86
N HIS A 74 15.48 0.64 -0.01
CA HIS A 74 15.15 -0.31 1.05
C HIS A 74 14.71 -1.66 0.49
N VAL A 75 13.78 -1.67 -0.47
CA VAL A 75 13.29 -2.90 -1.11
C VAL A 75 14.44 -3.68 -1.77
N LYS A 76 15.36 -2.98 -2.44
CA LYS A 76 16.53 -3.62 -3.04
C LYS A 76 17.44 -4.23 -1.97
N ALA A 77 17.85 -3.42 -1.00
CA ALA A 77 18.86 -3.80 -0.02
C ALA A 77 18.38 -4.90 0.93
N GLU A 78 17.11 -4.82 1.37
CA GLU A 78 16.55 -5.81 2.27
C GLU A 78 16.00 -7.02 1.51
N HIS A 79 15.27 -6.85 0.40
CA HIS A 79 14.57 -7.98 -0.24
C HIS A 79 15.32 -8.57 -1.43
N LEU A 80 15.72 -7.74 -2.40
CA LEU A 80 16.26 -8.24 -3.66
C LEU A 80 17.68 -8.80 -3.52
N ASP A 81 18.54 -8.15 -2.73
CA ASP A 81 19.93 -8.54 -2.56
C ASP A 81 20.08 -9.71 -1.55
N LYS A 82 19.12 -9.89 -0.63
CA LYS A 82 19.21 -10.92 0.44
C LYS A 82 18.65 -12.27 0.07
N ILE A 83 17.64 -12.35 -0.79
CA ILE A 83 17.08 -13.64 -1.21
C ILE A 83 18.13 -14.55 -1.88
N PRO A 84 18.95 -14.05 -2.84
CA PRO A 84 20.01 -14.85 -3.45
C PRO A 84 21.07 -15.32 -2.43
N GLU A 85 21.43 -14.47 -1.46
CA GLU A 85 22.35 -14.81 -0.36
C GLU A 85 21.82 -15.99 0.46
N ILE A 86 20.54 -15.95 0.83
CA ILE A 86 19.88 -17.00 1.62
C ILE A 86 19.75 -18.29 0.82
N ALA A 87 19.38 -18.20 -0.46
CA ALA A 87 19.28 -19.37 -1.34
C ALA A 87 20.64 -20.08 -1.52
N ARG A 88 21.73 -19.31 -1.65
CA ARG A 88 23.10 -19.85 -1.73
C ARG A 88 23.53 -20.48 -0.41
N LEU A 89 23.21 -19.87 0.74
CA LEU A 89 23.48 -20.46 2.05
C LEU A 89 22.74 -21.80 2.25
N PHE A 90 21.49 -21.88 1.80
CA PHE A 90 20.74 -23.12 1.81
C PHE A 90 21.35 -24.17 0.86
N ALA A 91 21.81 -23.77 -0.33
CA ALA A 91 22.51 -24.65 -1.25
C ALA A 91 23.81 -25.22 -0.65
N ASP A 92 24.60 -24.38 0.02
CA ASP A 92 25.84 -24.80 0.68
C ASP A 92 25.55 -25.78 1.83
N ALA A 93 24.46 -25.58 2.58
CA ALA A 93 24.03 -26.53 3.59
C ALA A 93 23.63 -27.89 2.98
N CYS A 94 22.96 -27.88 1.82
CA CYS A 94 22.61 -29.11 1.09
C CYS A 94 23.84 -29.87 0.60
N ASP A 95 24.87 -29.17 0.10
CA ASP A 95 26.13 -29.80 -0.30
C ASP A 95 26.86 -30.43 0.88
N VAL A 96 26.84 -29.80 2.05
CA VAL A 96 27.45 -30.38 3.26
C VAL A 96 26.69 -31.63 3.71
N VAL A 97 25.36 -31.63 3.64
CA VAL A 97 24.57 -32.84 3.90
C VAL A 97 24.95 -33.94 2.91
N ALA A 98 25.09 -33.62 1.62
CA ALA A 98 25.53 -34.57 0.61
C ALA A 98 26.93 -35.14 0.90
N ASP A 99 27.88 -34.31 1.30
CA ASP A 99 29.25 -34.71 1.63
C ASP A 99 29.30 -35.58 2.90
N ILE A 100 28.46 -35.29 3.91
CA ILE A 100 28.36 -36.12 5.12
C ILE A 100 27.74 -37.49 4.77
N ILE A 101 26.69 -37.54 3.95
CA ILE A 101 26.07 -38.80 3.51
C ILE A 101 27.07 -39.64 2.71
N PHE A 102 27.76 -39.02 1.75
CA PHE A 102 28.80 -39.69 0.98
C PHE A 102 29.94 -40.20 1.87
N GLY A 103 30.40 -39.35 2.81
CA GLY A 103 31.43 -39.69 3.78
C GLY A 103 31.01 -40.84 4.71
N MET A 104 29.76 -40.86 5.16
CA MET A 104 29.18 -41.93 5.97
C MET A 104 29.21 -43.26 5.20
N LYS A 105 28.75 -43.27 3.93
CA LYS A 105 28.81 -44.46 3.06
C LYS A 105 30.23 -44.96 2.87
N ARG A 106 31.18 -44.04 2.62
CA ARG A 106 32.60 -44.39 2.44
C ARG A 106 33.27 -44.88 3.73
N LYS A 107 32.97 -44.26 4.87
CA LYS A 107 33.48 -44.64 6.19
C LYS A 107 32.96 -46.02 6.59
N ALA A 108 31.67 -46.27 6.35
CA ALA A 108 31.08 -47.60 6.53
C ALA A 108 31.84 -48.63 5.70
N GLU A 109 32.04 -48.39 4.40
CA GLU A 109 32.80 -49.30 3.54
C GLU A 109 34.23 -49.57 4.04
N VAL A 110 35.00 -48.53 4.39
CA VAL A 110 36.39 -48.71 4.84
C VAL A 110 36.46 -49.44 6.17
N GLU A 111 35.67 -49.03 7.17
CA GLU A 111 35.73 -49.61 8.51
C GLU A 111 35.14 -51.04 8.53
N LEU A 112 34.09 -51.31 7.74
CA LEU A 112 33.58 -52.67 7.54
C LEU A 112 34.56 -53.52 6.75
N ALA A 113 35.25 -53.01 5.74
CA ALA A 113 36.30 -53.76 5.04
C ALA A 113 37.46 -54.15 5.97
N VAL A 114 37.91 -53.22 6.82
CA VAL A 114 38.97 -53.48 7.82
C VAL A 114 38.49 -54.51 8.84
N MET A 115 37.28 -54.37 9.37
CA MET A 115 36.73 -55.30 10.36
C MET A 115 36.47 -56.68 9.74
N ALA A 116 35.89 -56.75 8.56
CA ALA A 116 35.70 -57.99 7.80
C ALA A 116 37.04 -58.68 7.50
N GLY A 117 38.05 -57.92 7.07
CA GLY A 117 39.41 -58.42 6.88
C GLY A 117 40.04 -58.95 8.16
N SER A 118 39.81 -58.32 9.32
CA SER A 118 40.32 -58.77 10.62
C SER A 118 39.67 -60.06 11.12
N VAL A 119 38.43 -60.33 10.71
CA VAL A 119 37.66 -61.55 11.03
C VAL A 119 37.86 -62.65 9.98
N GLY A 120 38.68 -62.41 8.94
CA GLY A 120 38.99 -63.39 7.90
C GLY A 120 37.89 -63.55 6.85
N ILE A 121 37.00 -62.57 6.71
CA ILE A 121 35.96 -62.52 5.67
C ILE A 121 36.62 -61.91 4.42
N SER A 122 36.88 -62.73 3.39
CA SER A 122 37.51 -62.26 2.14
C SER A 122 36.48 -61.57 1.24
N LEU A 123 36.67 -60.27 1.02
CA LEU A 123 35.78 -59.45 0.20
C LEU A 123 36.35 -59.33 -1.21
N GLY A 124 35.88 -60.19 -2.12
CA GLY A 124 35.86 -59.89 -3.55
C GLY A 124 36.63 -60.77 -4.55
N LEU A 125 37.59 -61.64 -4.16
CA LEU A 125 38.22 -62.60 -5.10
C LEU A 125 38.68 -63.90 -4.42
N SER A 126 37.74 -64.78 -4.07
CA SER A 126 38.03 -66.21 -3.89
C SER A 126 36.80 -67.06 -4.20
N VAL A 127 36.50 -67.23 -5.49
CA VAL A 127 35.73 -68.38 -5.95
C VAL A 127 36.63 -69.61 -5.72
N VAL A 128 36.16 -70.53 -4.86
CA VAL A 128 36.74 -71.84 -4.47
C VAL A 128 37.76 -71.83 -3.30
N THR A 129 37.26 -72.01 -2.07
CA THR A 129 37.78 -73.00 -1.09
C THR A 129 36.69 -73.31 -0.06
N GLY A 130 36.26 -74.56 0.02
CA GLY A 130 35.30 -75.02 1.02
C GLY A 130 35.84 -74.96 2.45
N GLY A 131 34.93 -74.91 3.41
CA GLY A 131 35.21 -75.30 4.80
C GLY A 131 35.78 -74.22 5.72
N LEU A 132 35.21 -73.02 5.74
CA LEU A 132 35.30 -72.08 6.88
C LEU A 132 34.11 -71.10 6.86
N SER A 133 32.88 -71.64 6.94
CA SER A 133 31.72 -70.88 7.49
C SER A 133 31.89 -70.66 9.00
N ALA A 134 33.09 -70.33 9.46
CA ALA A 134 33.45 -70.33 10.86
C ALA A 134 32.80 -69.13 11.54
N LEU A 135 31.67 -69.39 12.21
CA LEU A 135 31.20 -68.71 13.42
C LEU A 135 31.73 -67.28 13.55
N ILE A 136 31.11 -66.34 12.82
CA ILE A 136 31.07 -64.96 13.31
C ILE A 136 30.23 -65.06 14.59
N GLY A 137 30.88 -64.98 15.75
CA GLY A 137 30.20 -65.08 17.02
C GLY A 137 29.21 -63.92 17.20
N ALA A 138 28.23 -64.10 18.09
CA ALA A 138 27.26 -63.06 18.37
C ALA A 138 27.92 -61.74 18.84
N ALA A 139 29.11 -61.84 19.44
CA ALA A 139 29.91 -60.69 19.88
C ALA A 139 30.47 -59.89 18.69
N GLU A 140 30.99 -60.55 17.65
CA GLU A 140 31.54 -59.93 16.45
C GLU A 140 30.43 -59.31 15.59
N VAL A 141 29.28 -59.99 15.44
CA VAL A 141 28.09 -59.40 14.81
C VAL A 141 27.60 -58.18 15.59
N ALA A 142 27.59 -58.23 16.93
CA ALA A 142 27.23 -57.09 17.75
C ALA A 142 28.22 -55.91 17.60
N ALA A 143 29.51 -56.19 17.46
CA ALA A 143 30.53 -55.16 17.21
C ALA A 143 30.36 -54.47 15.86
N MET A 144 30.10 -55.23 14.79
CA MET A 144 29.77 -54.68 13.46
C MET A 144 28.47 -53.85 13.51
N ARG A 145 27.46 -54.33 14.24
CA ARG A 145 26.21 -53.58 14.46
C ARG A 145 26.43 -52.25 15.16
N GLN A 146 27.22 -52.26 16.22
CA GLN A 146 27.51 -51.07 16.99
C GLN A 146 28.39 -50.09 16.21
N LEU A 147 29.30 -50.59 15.37
CA LEU A 147 30.12 -49.77 14.47
C LEU A 147 29.24 -49.03 13.46
N VAL A 148 28.42 -49.76 12.70
CA VAL A 148 27.53 -49.18 11.69
C VAL A 148 26.56 -48.18 12.33
N LYS A 149 25.94 -48.55 13.46
CA LYS A 149 25.07 -47.64 14.20
C LYS A 149 25.81 -46.36 14.63
N ARG A 150 27.04 -46.46 15.15
CA ARG A 150 27.84 -45.29 15.53
C ARG A 150 28.17 -44.40 14.33
N ILE A 151 28.52 -44.98 13.18
CA ILE A 151 28.80 -44.22 11.95
C ILE A 151 27.55 -43.47 11.48
N ILE A 152 26.37 -44.10 11.56
CA ILE A 152 25.09 -43.47 11.21
C ILE A 152 24.74 -42.38 12.22
N ASP A 153 24.80 -42.66 13.53
CA ASP A 153 24.50 -41.69 14.59
C ASP A 153 25.42 -40.47 14.49
N GLU A 154 26.73 -40.67 14.27
CA GLU A 154 27.72 -39.58 14.05
C GLU A 154 27.38 -38.76 12.80
N ALA A 155 26.91 -39.39 11.72
CA ALA A 155 26.49 -38.68 10.52
C ALA A 155 25.21 -37.86 10.75
N VAL A 156 24.22 -38.41 11.48
CA VAL A 156 23.00 -37.69 11.86
C VAL A 156 23.34 -36.49 12.72
N ASP A 157 24.14 -36.67 13.78
CA ASP A 157 24.52 -35.60 14.69
C ASP A 157 25.23 -34.46 13.94
N ARG A 158 26.18 -34.80 13.05
CA ARG A 158 26.88 -33.81 12.22
C ARG A 158 25.96 -33.09 11.24
N ILE A 159 25.02 -33.80 10.61
CA ILE A 159 24.03 -33.19 9.71
C ILE A 159 23.13 -32.24 10.48
N VAL A 160 22.60 -32.67 11.63
CA VAL A 160 21.72 -31.84 12.47
C VAL A 160 22.45 -30.61 12.99
N GLU A 161 23.69 -30.76 13.48
CA GLU A 161 24.53 -29.65 13.92
C GLU A 161 24.77 -28.63 12.80
N GLU A 162 25.19 -29.11 11.62
CA GLU A 162 25.50 -28.26 10.47
C GLU A 162 24.26 -27.60 9.86
N LEU A 163 23.13 -28.31 9.80
CA LEU A 163 21.86 -27.72 9.38
C LEU A 163 21.33 -26.72 10.39
N THR A 164 21.50 -26.97 11.69
CA THR A 164 21.08 -26.02 12.72
C THR A 164 21.90 -24.72 12.62
N THR A 165 23.20 -24.86 12.41
CA THR A 165 24.13 -23.74 12.29
C THR A 165 23.96 -22.96 10.98
N ARG A 166 23.77 -23.64 9.84
CA ARG A 166 23.70 -22.99 8.52
C ARG A 166 22.29 -22.67 8.04
N VAL A 167 21.25 -23.33 8.54
CA VAL A 167 19.87 -23.20 8.06
C VAL A 167 18.93 -22.71 9.15
N THR A 168 18.87 -23.38 10.30
CA THR A 168 17.83 -23.08 11.29
C THR A 168 17.93 -21.64 11.82
N GLU A 169 19.10 -21.20 12.28
CA GLU A 169 19.25 -19.87 12.85
C GLU A 169 19.38 -18.75 11.80
N PRO A 170 20.29 -18.82 10.81
CA PRO A 170 20.49 -17.70 9.89
C PRO A 170 19.47 -17.67 8.75
N VAL A 171 18.97 -18.82 8.25
CA VAL A 171 18.04 -18.83 7.09
C VAL A 171 16.61 -18.60 7.56
N THR A 172 16.12 -19.34 8.56
CA THR A 172 14.73 -19.19 9.03
C THR A 172 14.47 -17.79 9.59
N ALA A 173 15.33 -17.28 10.49
CA ALA A 173 15.15 -15.96 11.07
C ALA A 173 15.25 -14.84 10.02
N LYS A 174 16.19 -14.95 9.07
CA LYS A 174 16.25 -13.98 7.95
C LYS A 174 15.01 -14.08 7.07
N LEU A 175 14.52 -15.27 6.74
CA LEU A 175 13.32 -15.43 5.91
C LEU A 175 12.05 -14.92 6.58
N GLU A 176 11.90 -15.17 7.89
CA GLU A 176 10.78 -14.63 8.68
C GLU A 176 10.85 -13.11 8.72
N LYS A 177 12.02 -12.54 9.05
CA LYS A 177 12.24 -11.10 9.02
C LYS A 177 11.95 -10.50 7.64
N LEU A 178 12.45 -11.10 6.56
CA LEU A 178 12.17 -10.64 5.19
C LEU A 178 10.68 -10.74 4.85
N ALA A 179 10.00 -11.79 5.30
CA ALA A 179 8.58 -11.97 5.07
C ALA A 179 7.71 -11.05 5.95
N GLU A 180 8.20 -10.63 7.12
CA GLU A 180 7.61 -9.62 7.99
C GLU A 180 7.85 -8.22 7.43
N ASP A 181 9.09 -7.87 7.10
CA ASP A 181 9.48 -6.60 6.48
C ASP A 181 8.72 -6.41 5.15
N ALA A 182 8.59 -7.44 4.32
CA ALA A 182 7.79 -7.36 3.09
C ALA A 182 6.28 -7.18 3.37
N VAL A 183 5.77 -7.70 4.50
CA VAL A 183 4.37 -7.45 4.91
C VAL A 183 4.22 -6.05 5.48
N LEU A 184 5.18 -5.58 6.27
CA LEU A 184 5.23 -4.23 6.76
C LEU A 184 5.31 -3.27 5.60
N ASP A 185 6.18 -3.47 4.60
CA ASP A 185 6.23 -2.65 3.38
C ASP A 185 4.92 -2.69 2.57
N LEU A 186 4.22 -3.83 2.56
CA LEU A 186 2.90 -3.98 1.92
C LEU A 186 1.81 -3.21 2.69
N VAL A 187 1.93 -3.11 4.02
CA VAL A 187 0.97 -2.45 4.94
C VAL A 187 1.29 -0.95 5.11
N GLU A 188 2.55 -0.60 5.25
CA GLU A 188 3.16 0.73 5.39
C GLU A 188 3.34 1.43 4.04
N GLY A 189 2.96 0.80 2.92
CA GLY A 189 2.91 1.36 1.56
C GLY A 189 1.96 2.57 1.38
N ALA A 190 1.68 3.31 2.45
CA ALA A 190 1.39 4.73 2.40
C ALA A 190 2.70 5.47 2.10
N PHE A 191 2.83 6.04 0.91
CA PHE A 191 3.73 7.18 0.73
C PHE A 191 3.44 8.17 1.85
N GLN A 192 4.36 8.33 2.79
CA GLN A 192 4.31 9.46 3.69
C GLN A 192 4.67 10.67 2.85
N LEU A 193 3.65 11.22 2.19
CA LEU A 193 3.62 12.61 1.81
C LEU A 193 3.99 13.41 3.06
N PRO A 194 4.90 14.40 2.97
CA PRO A 194 5.33 15.14 4.14
C PRO A 194 4.11 15.74 4.85
N PRO A 195 4.15 15.84 6.20
CA PRO A 195 3.20 16.68 6.91
C PRO A 195 3.31 18.08 6.30
N GLY A 196 2.20 18.59 5.77
CA GLY A 196 2.12 20.02 5.43
C GLY A 196 2.57 20.80 6.66
N GLU A 197 3.60 21.63 6.49
CA GLU A 197 4.21 22.42 7.55
C GLU A 197 3.14 23.11 8.40
N GLY A 198 3.05 22.67 9.66
CA GLY A 198 2.04 23.12 10.60
C GLY A 198 2.18 22.53 12.01
N GLY A 199 3.42 22.29 12.47
CA GLY A 199 3.83 22.07 13.88
C GLY A 199 3.33 20.78 14.56
N GLY A 200 4.12 19.96 15.25
CA GLY A 200 5.49 20.05 15.72
C GLY A 200 5.55 19.46 17.14
N ASP A 201 6.27 18.36 17.31
CA ASP A 201 6.88 18.02 18.60
C ASP A 201 8.34 17.63 18.37
N GLY A 202 9.21 18.20 19.21
CA GLY A 202 10.57 18.56 18.84
C GLY A 202 11.55 17.39 18.68
N LYS A 203 12.42 17.52 17.66
CA LYS A 203 13.87 17.26 17.76
C LYS A 203 14.61 18.00 16.64
N LYS A 204 15.75 18.58 17.03
CA LYS A 204 16.54 19.59 16.31
C LYS A 204 17.14 19.07 14.99
N GLY A 205 17.02 19.88 13.92
CA GLY A 205 17.69 19.81 12.62
C GLY A 205 17.55 21.18 11.89
N PRO A 206 18.46 21.57 10.98
CA PRO A 206 18.84 22.97 10.75
C PRO A 206 17.75 23.82 10.10
N GLY A 207 17.61 25.04 10.58
CA GLY A 207 16.47 25.93 10.32
C GLY A 207 16.36 26.44 8.89
N MET A 208 15.12 26.47 8.40
CA MET A 208 14.71 27.30 7.27
C MET A 208 14.44 28.71 7.80
N GLN A 209 15.34 29.65 7.48
CA GLN A 209 15.10 31.08 7.63
C GLN A 209 14.27 31.57 6.44
N LEU A 210 13.05 32.02 6.72
CA LEU A 210 12.21 32.73 5.75
C LEU A 210 12.81 34.11 5.50
N ALA A 211 13.47 34.30 4.37
CA ALA A 211 13.83 35.62 3.87
C ALA A 211 12.66 36.20 3.06
N SER A 212 11.80 36.97 3.72
CA SER A 212 10.96 37.98 3.06
C SER A 212 10.71 39.15 3.99
N ALA A 213 11.76 39.95 4.19
CA ALA A 213 11.66 41.37 4.48
C ALA A 213 13.02 42.02 4.17
N GLY A 214 13.05 42.99 3.25
CA GLY A 214 14.15 43.94 3.09
C GLY A 214 14.91 43.83 1.77
N GLY A 215 14.76 44.85 0.92
CA GLY A 215 15.56 45.01 -0.28
C GLY A 215 17.02 45.38 0.02
N GLY A 216 17.90 44.99 -0.90
CA GLY A 216 19.32 45.37 -0.92
C GLY A 216 20.12 44.41 -1.79
N GLY A 217 20.65 44.91 -2.91
CA GLY A 217 21.37 44.11 -3.91
C GLY A 217 22.77 43.64 -3.47
N GLY A 218 23.21 42.52 -4.05
CA GLY A 218 24.58 42.00 -3.97
C GLY A 218 24.65 40.50 -4.35
N PRO A 219 25.67 40.01 -5.10
CA PRO A 219 25.54 38.82 -5.93
C PRO A 219 26.10 37.52 -5.30
N GLY A 220 25.51 36.38 -5.68
CA GLY A 220 26.15 35.06 -5.69
C GLY A 220 25.92 34.17 -4.47
N GLY A 221 25.17 33.08 -4.66
CA GLY A 221 25.03 31.97 -3.71
C GLY A 221 23.97 30.96 -4.16
N GLU A 222 24.41 29.94 -4.91
CA GLU A 222 23.61 28.77 -5.33
C GLU A 222 22.97 28.05 -4.14
N GLY A 223 21.65 27.96 -4.16
CA GLY A 223 20.84 27.17 -3.25
C GLY A 223 19.46 26.95 -3.88
N GLY A 224 19.45 26.33 -5.06
CA GLY A 224 18.23 26.09 -5.83
C GLY A 224 17.36 25.04 -5.15
N TYR A 225 16.14 25.43 -4.77
CA TYR A 225 15.04 24.50 -4.49
C TYR A 225 14.84 23.62 -5.74
N LYS A 226 15.04 22.30 -5.62
CA LYS A 226 14.80 21.36 -6.74
C LYS A 226 13.35 21.53 -7.20
N LYS A 227 13.17 21.85 -8.48
CA LYS A 227 11.86 21.92 -9.12
C LYS A 227 11.24 20.52 -9.10
N LEU A 228 10.00 20.38 -8.64
CA LEU A 228 9.28 19.11 -8.74
C LEU A 228 8.88 18.92 -10.21
N HIS A 229 9.25 17.77 -10.80
CA HIS A 229 8.88 17.38 -12.16
C HIS A 229 8.61 15.87 -12.17
N ILE A 230 7.42 15.45 -12.61
CA ILE A 230 7.10 14.04 -12.82
C ILE A 230 6.84 13.77 -14.31
N ASP A 231 7.64 12.89 -14.92
CA ASP A 231 7.33 12.32 -16.23
C ASP A 231 6.25 11.25 -16.08
N HIS A 232 4.99 11.66 -16.30
CA HIS A 232 3.83 10.77 -16.15
C HIS A 232 3.83 9.58 -17.11
N VAL A 233 4.41 9.75 -18.32
CA VAL A 233 4.47 8.68 -19.32
C VAL A 233 5.46 7.63 -18.84
N GLU A 234 6.65 8.05 -18.41
CA GLU A 234 7.67 7.13 -17.92
C GLU A 234 7.29 6.51 -16.57
N PHE A 235 6.47 7.19 -15.76
CA PHE A 235 5.90 6.63 -14.54
C PHE A 235 4.87 5.53 -14.82
N GLU A 236 3.92 5.75 -15.76
CA GLU A 236 2.90 4.74 -16.08
C GLU A 236 3.50 3.55 -16.85
N ASP A 237 4.32 3.84 -17.87
CA ASP A 237 4.99 2.82 -18.69
C ASP A 237 6.08 2.09 -17.89
N GLY A 238 6.89 2.83 -17.13
CA GLY A 238 7.89 2.27 -16.23
C GLY A 238 7.28 1.41 -15.13
N ALA A 239 6.16 1.82 -14.53
CA ALA A 239 5.42 0.96 -13.60
C ALA A 239 4.92 -0.33 -14.28
N GLY A 240 4.48 -0.25 -15.53
CA GLY A 240 4.16 -1.42 -16.35
C GLY A 240 5.35 -2.35 -16.56
N LYS A 241 6.54 -1.80 -16.87
CA LYS A 241 7.79 -2.55 -17.03
C LYS A 241 8.26 -3.20 -15.72
N VAL A 242 8.14 -2.50 -14.59
CA VAL A 242 8.45 -3.05 -13.26
C VAL A 242 7.51 -4.22 -12.92
N ALA A 243 6.21 -4.08 -13.21
CA ALA A 243 5.24 -5.16 -13.05
C ALA A 243 5.58 -6.37 -13.94
N ALA A 244 5.95 -6.13 -15.21
CA ALA A 244 6.33 -7.18 -16.14
C ALA A 244 7.57 -7.95 -15.65
N HIS A 245 8.63 -7.25 -15.22
CA HIS A 245 9.83 -7.89 -14.67
C HIS A 245 9.58 -8.60 -13.34
N GLY A 246 8.66 -8.12 -12.50
CA GLY A 246 8.18 -8.85 -11.32
C GLY A 246 7.48 -10.17 -11.69
N GLY A 247 6.68 -10.16 -12.75
CA GLY A 247 6.06 -11.37 -13.31
C GLY A 247 7.08 -12.35 -13.89
N GLU A 248 8.06 -11.86 -14.64
CA GLU A 248 9.17 -12.65 -15.19
C GLU A 248 10.03 -13.28 -14.08
N LEU A 249 10.34 -12.51 -13.03
CA LEU A 249 11.04 -12.98 -11.83
C LEU A 249 10.30 -14.17 -11.19
N SER A 250 8.99 -14.05 -11.00
CA SER A 250 8.14 -15.13 -10.47
C SER A 250 8.22 -16.40 -11.31
N LEU A 251 8.09 -16.25 -12.63
CA LEU A 251 8.08 -17.36 -13.58
C LEU A 251 9.45 -18.04 -13.68
N ALA A 252 10.52 -17.25 -13.76
CA ALA A 252 11.89 -17.74 -13.88
C ALA A 252 12.33 -18.52 -12.63
N THR A 253 11.89 -18.07 -11.46
CA THR A 253 12.26 -18.68 -10.18
C THR A 253 11.40 -19.88 -9.80
N ALA A 254 10.18 -20.00 -10.36
CA ALA A 254 9.29 -21.13 -10.08
C ALA A 254 9.88 -22.50 -10.48
N THR A 255 10.57 -22.57 -11.62
CA THR A 255 11.10 -23.84 -12.15
C THR A 255 12.25 -24.42 -11.30
N PRO A 256 13.33 -23.67 -11.02
CA PRO A 256 14.39 -24.17 -10.14
C PRO A 256 13.86 -24.49 -8.74
N PHE A 257 12.94 -23.68 -8.23
CA PHE A 257 12.34 -23.93 -6.92
C PHE A 257 11.50 -25.22 -6.89
N ALA A 258 10.74 -25.50 -7.95
CA ALA A 258 10.02 -26.76 -8.10
C ALA A 258 10.97 -27.96 -8.21
N LYS A 259 12.13 -27.81 -8.87
CA LYS A 259 13.17 -28.85 -8.90
C LYS A 259 13.77 -29.11 -7.51
N ALA A 260 14.04 -28.07 -6.73
CA ALA A 260 14.54 -28.20 -5.36
C ALA A 260 13.52 -28.97 -4.48
N LYS A 261 12.23 -28.59 -4.54
CA LYS A 261 11.16 -29.31 -3.84
C LYS A 261 10.97 -30.74 -4.33
N GLY A 262 11.09 -30.97 -5.64
CA GLY A 262 11.02 -32.31 -6.22
C GLY A 262 12.13 -33.21 -5.68
N SER A 263 13.35 -32.69 -5.64
CA SER A 263 14.53 -33.41 -5.11
C SER A 263 14.39 -33.68 -3.62
N PHE A 264 13.97 -32.70 -2.83
CA PHE A 264 13.65 -32.90 -1.41
C PHE A 264 12.51 -33.91 -1.19
N GLY A 265 11.48 -33.91 -2.05
CA GLY A 265 10.40 -34.89 -2.01
C GLY A 265 10.86 -36.32 -2.29
N LYS A 266 11.96 -36.50 -3.03
CA LYS A 266 12.60 -37.81 -3.22
C LYS A 266 13.37 -38.26 -1.97
N THR A 267 13.80 -37.37 -1.08
CA THR A 267 14.55 -37.74 0.13
C THR A 267 13.65 -37.87 1.35
N LYS A 268 12.61 -37.04 1.43
CA LYS A 268 11.73 -36.91 2.60
C LYS A 268 10.96 -38.19 2.93
N GLY A 269 10.99 -38.59 4.21
CA GLY A 269 10.13 -39.66 4.75
C GLY A 269 10.42 -41.06 4.23
N LYS A 270 11.57 -41.27 3.57
CA LYS A 270 12.00 -42.58 3.08
C LYS A 270 12.70 -43.42 4.15
N ASP A 271 13.37 -42.77 5.10
CA ASP A 271 14.16 -43.46 6.14
C ASP A 271 14.10 -42.73 7.48
N SER A 272 14.22 -43.48 8.57
CA SER A 272 14.43 -42.94 9.93
C SER A 272 15.63 -42.00 10.05
N PHE A 273 16.64 -42.17 9.19
CA PHE A 273 17.81 -41.30 9.09
C PHE A 273 17.44 -39.87 8.69
N THR A 274 16.63 -39.68 7.64
CA THR A 274 16.26 -38.34 7.16
C THR A 274 15.24 -37.66 8.06
N ALA A 275 14.43 -38.44 8.78
CA ALA A 275 13.41 -37.93 9.70
C ALA A 275 13.97 -36.97 10.77
N ALA A 276 15.25 -37.12 11.14
CA ALA A 276 15.91 -36.27 12.11
C ALA A 276 16.12 -34.82 11.62
N PHE A 277 16.16 -34.58 10.31
CA PHE A 277 16.47 -33.27 9.74
C PHE A 277 15.53 -32.81 8.60
N ASP A 278 14.60 -33.66 8.15
CA ASP A 278 13.58 -33.34 7.14
C ASP A 278 12.78 -32.07 7.50
N GLY A 279 12.43 -31.89 8.78
CA GLY A 279 11.67 -30.72 9.24
C GLY A 279 12.42 -29.38 9.06
N VAL A 280 13.75 -29.38 9.21
CA VAL A 280 14.58 -28.17 9.04
C VAL A 280 14.62 -27.75 7.58
N LEU A 281 14.88 -28.70 6.67
CA LEU A 281 14.93 -28.46 5.24
C LEU A 281 13.55 -28.08 4.67
N GLU A 282 12.49 -28.74 5.12
CA GLU A 282 11.12 -28.41 4.73
C GLU A 282 10.71 -27.01 5.21
N GLY A 283 11.03 -26.65 6.45
CA GLY A 283 10.76 -25.34 7.01
C GLY A 283 11.45 -24.23 6.21
N ALA A 284 12.74 -24.42 5.90
CA ALA A 284 13.52 -23.48 5.10
C ALA A 284 12.97 -23.31 3.67
N LEU A 285 12.65 -24.41 2.97
CA LEU A 285 12.05 -24.36 1.64
C LEU A 285 10.69 -23.66 1.68
N ASN A 286 9.80 -24.02 2.60
CA ASN A 286 8.49 -23.38 2.68
C ASN A 286 8.55 -21.90 3.10
N GLY A 287 9.50 -21.54 3.97
CA GLY A 287 9.78 -20.15 4.32
C GLY A 287 10.24 -19.32 3.11
N ALA A 288 11.18 -19.88 2.34
CA ALA A 288 11.69 -19.25 1.12
C ALA A 288 10.57 -19.04 0.08
N GLU A 289 9.69 -20.02 -0.11
CA GLU A 289 8.55 -19.87 -1.02
C GLU A 289 7.63 -18.71 -0.63
N LYS A 290 7.31 -18.60 0.67
CA LYS A 290 6.43 -17.55 1.19
C LYS A 290 7.06 -16.17 1.04
N ALA A 291 8.36 -16.04 1.36
CA ALA A 291 9.10 -14.78 1.21
C ALA A 291 9.11 -14.33 -0.26
N VAL A 292 9.46 -15.24 -1.19
CA VAL A 292 9.50 -14.95 -2.62
C VAL A 292 8.13 -14.55 -3.15
N LYS A 293 7.05 -15.25 -2.78
CA LYS A 293 5.68 -14.88 -3.20
C LYS A 293 5.29 -13.47 -2.74
N LYS A 294 5.60 -13.12 -1.48
CA LYS A 294 5.30 -11.79 -0.93
C LYS A 294 6.09 -10.68 -1.63
N ILE A 295 7.40 -10.87 -1.82
CA ILE A 295 8.27 -9.89 -2.46
C ILE A 295 7.92 -9.73 -3.93
N THR A 296 7.66 -10.83 -4.63
CA THR A 296 7.16 -10.81 -6.01
C THR A 296 5.87 -10.00 -6.10
N LYS A 297 4.91 -10.23 -5.19
CA LYS A 297 3.65 -9.48 -5.17
C LYS A 297 3.88 -7.99 -4.95
N HIS A 298 4.78 -7.63 -4.04
CA HIS A 298 5.13 -6.24 -3.76
C HIS A 298 5.73 -5.55 -5.00
N VAL A 299 6.66 -6.21 -5.68
CA VAL A 299 7.30 -5.69 -6.91
C VAL A 299 6.33 -5.65 -8.10
N THR A 300 5.42 -6.64 -8.21
CA THR A 300 4.54 -6.79 -9.37
C THR A 300 3.28 -5.94 -9.29
N GLU A 301 2.73 -5.76 -8.09
CA GLU A 301 1.43 -5.10 -7.88
C GLU A 301 1.62 -3.81 -7.09
N THR A 302 2.09 -3.94 -5.85
CA THR A 302 2.06 -2.84 -4.87
C THR A 302 2.90 -1.64 -5.30
N VAL A 303 4.16 -1.87 -5.69
CA VAL A 303 5.05 -0.79 -6.15
C VAL A 303 4.52 -0.12 -7.43
N PRO A 304 4.17 -0.86 -8.50
CA PRO A 304 3.57 -0.29 -9.72
C PRO A 304 2.28 0.50 -9.50
N ASP A 305 1.34 -0.03 -8.71
CA ASP A 305 0.06 0.64 -8.44
C ASP A 305 0.25 1.96 -7.71
N LYS A 306 1.25 1.99 -6.82
CA LYS A 306 1.62 3.17 -6.05
C LYS A 306 2.35 4.20 -6.90
N VAL A 307 3.28 3.80 -7.76
CA VAL A 307 3.90 4.70 -8.75
C VAL A 307 2.84 5.30 -9.68
N LYS A 308 1.88 4.50 -10.14
CA LYS A 308 0.73 4.99 -10.94
C LYS A 308 -0.17 5.93 -10.15
N ALA A 309 -0.44 5.66 -8.87
CA ALA A 309 -1.23 6.53 -8.01
C ALA A 309 -0.53 7.89 -7.81
N THR A 310 0.78 7.89 -7.52
CA THR A 310 1.59 9.11 -7.43
C THR A 310 1.58 9.87 -8.74
N SER A 311 1.75 9.18 -9.88
CA SER A 311 1.61 9.81 -11.20
C SER A 311 0.24 10.43 -11.39
N LYS A 312 -0.86 9.77 -11.03
CA LYS A 312 -2.23 10.31 -11.17
C LYS A 312 -2.49 11.51 -10.26
N THR A 313 -2.07 11.45 -9.00
CA THR A 313 -2.18 12.55 -8.04
C THR A 313 -1.38 13.76 -8.51
N HIS A 314 -0.13 13.54 -8.93
CA HIS A 314 0.70 14.61 -9.48
C HIS A 314 0.27 15.04 -10.87
N LYS A 315 -0.38 14.21 -11.68
CA LYS A 315 -0.94 14.62 -12.97
C LYS A 315 -2.12 15.56 -12.76
N GLY A 316 -2.91 15.38 -11.70
CA GLY A 316 -3.86 16.39 -11.25
C GLY A 316 -3.17 17.71 -10.93
N SER A 317 -2.14 17.68 -10.06
CA SER A 317 -1.41 18.87 -9.64
C SER A 317 -0.52 19.51 -10.73
N ASP A 318 0.05 18.75 -11.66
CA ASP A 318 0.95 19.18 -12.75
C ASP A 318 0.14 19.60 -13.99
N LEU A 319 -1.07 19.08 -14.18
CA LEU A 319 -2.04 19.70 -15.09
C LEU A 319 -2.54 21.03 -14.52
N ASP A 320 -2.76 21.15 -13.21
CA ASP A 320 -3.08 22.42 -12.55
C ASP A 320 -1.91 23.42 -12.70
N VAL A 321 -0.68 23.04 -12.30
CA VAL A 321 0.54 23.87 -12.42
C VAL A 321 0.94 24.11 -13.89
N GLY A 322 0.69 23.15 -14.78
CA GLY A 322 0.94 23.25 -16.22
C GLY A 322 -0.02 24.21 -16.91
N HIS A 323 -1.31 24.16 -16.55
CA HIS A 323 -2.30 25.15 -16.98
C HIS A 323 -1.99 26.54 -16.40
N ASP A 324 -1.44 26.64 -15.18
CA ASP A 324 -0.98 27.89 -14.58
C ASP A 324 0.29 28.43 -15.25
N ALA A 325 1.27 27.58 -15.58
CA ALA A 325 2.50 27.97 -16.29
C ALA A 325 2.24 28.38 -17.74
N GLN A 326 1.26 27.76 -18.41
CA GLN A 326 0.81 28.15 -19.76
C GLN A 326 -0.02 29.45 -19.73
N LYS A 327 -0.77 29.72 -18.66
CA LYS A 327 -1.41 31.03 -18.37
C LYS A 327 -0.38 32.14 -18.10
N VAL A 328 0.73 31.84 -17.40
CA VAL A 328 1.82 32.81 -17.13
C VAL A 328 2.55 33.22 -18.41
N LYS A 329 2.76 32.31 -19.38
CA LYS A 329 3.41 32.64 -20.66
C LYS A 329 2.50 33.38 -21.65
N THR A 330 1.18 33.26 -21.51
CA THR A 330 0.21 33.86 -22.45
C THR A 330 -0.34 35.20 -21.97
N ASN A 331 -0.33 35.49 -20.66
CA ASN A 331 -0.83 36.75 -20.11
C ASN A 331 0.20 37.43 -19.20
N GLY A 332 1.14 38.12 -19.83
CA GLY A 332 1.84 39.21 -19.16
C GLY A 332 0.86 40.36 -18.89
N LYS A 333 0.15 40.31 -17.75
CA LYS A 333 -0.35 41.44 -16.92
C LYS A 333 -1.41 40.98 -15.90
N GLY A 334 -0.99 40.80 -14.64
CA GLY A 334 -1.73 41.18 -13.43
C GLY A 334 -2.85 40.27 -12.89
N GLY A 335 -2.63 39.66 -11.71
CA GLY A 335 -3.65 39.22 -10.74
C GLY A 335 -3.64 37.71 -10.41
N GLY A 336 -3.32 37.34 -9.16
CA GLY A 336 -3.28 35.96 -8.63
C GLY A 336 -4.64 35.22 -8.65
N ASP A 337 -4.69 33.91 -8.89
CA ASP A 337 -4.47 32.77 -7.95
C ASP A 337 -5.77 32.40 -7.19
N ASP A 338 -6.49 31.37 -7.66
CA ASP A 338 -7.45 30.47 -6.95
C ASP A 338 -8.45 29.76 -7.90
N THR A 339 -8.77 28.49 -7.62
CA THR A 339 -9.85 27.71 -8.26
C THR A 339 -11.18 28.48 -8.16
N PRO A 340 -11.89 28.79 -9.26
CA PRO A 340 -13.10 29.60 -9.20
C PRO A 340 -14.20 28.92 -8.38
N MET A 341 -14.73 29.67 -7.41
CA MET A 341 -15.78 29.19 -6.50
C MET A 341 -17.09 29.90 -6.83
N TYR A 342 -18.17 29.13 -7.00
CA TYR A 342 -19.48 29.64 -7.37
C TYR A 342 -20.54 29.22 -6.36
N LEU A 343 -21.19 30.22 -5.76
CA LEU A 343 -22.34 30.05 -4.88
C LEU A 343 -23.62 29.91 -5.71
N LEU A 344 -24.28 28.77 -5.55
CA LEU A 344 -25.56 28.43 -6.15
C LEU A 344 -26.69 28.75 -5.17
N ASN A 345 -27.50 29.75 -5.53
CA ASN A 345 -28.57 30.22 -4.67
C ASN A 345 -29.87 29.46 -4.88
N HIS A 346 -30.71 29.53 -3.85
CA HIS A 346 -32.05 28.96 -3.84
C HIS A 346 -33.06 29.62 -4.81
N ASP A 347 -32.68 30.47 -5.73
CA ASP A 347 -33.55 30.96 -6.80
C ASP A 347 -32.99 30.58 -8.19
N GLY A 348 -31.90 29.82 -8.20
CA GLY A 348 -31.12 29.45 -9.36
C GLY A 348 -30.01 30.44 -9.68
N THR A 349 -29.92 31.61 -9.04
CA THR A 349 -28.87 32.58 -9.36
C THR A 349 -27.49 32.12 -8.91
N VAL A 350 -26.48 32.39 -9.75
CA VAL A 350 -25.09 32.06 -9.49
C VAL A 350 -24.32 33.32 -9.09
N GLU A 351 -23.49 33.21 -8.06
CA GLU A 351 -22.58 34.28 -7.65
C GLU A 351 -21.15 33.74 -7.52
N ARG A 352 -20.16 34.45 -8.05
CA ARG A 352 -18.75 34.16 -7.82
C ARG A 352 -18.35 34.59 -6.41
N LEU A 353 -17.74 33.66 -5.67
CA LEU A 353 -17.06 33.95 -4.41
C LEU A 353 -15.63 34.40 -4.71
N HIS A 354 -15.13 35.33 -3.91
CA HIS A 354 -13.80 35.89 -4.03
C HIS A 354 -12.95 35.43 -2.86
N ALA A 355 -11.69 35.07 -3.12
CA ALA A 355 -10.74 34.60 -2.10
C ALA A 355 -10.52 35.60 -0.96
N ASP A 356 -10.66 36.90 -1.25
CA ASP A 356 -10.56 37.99 -0.28
C ASP A 356 -11.77 38.09 0.67
N GLY A 357 -12.82 37.28 0.46
CA GLY A 357 -14.08 37.35 1.20
C GLY A 357 -14.94 38.55 0.87
N GLY A 358 -14.64 39.24 -0.24
CA GLY A 358 -15.44 40.32 -0.75
C GLY A 358 -16.87 39.90 -1.07
N LYS A 359 -17.74 40.88 -1.26
CA LYS A 359 -19.15 40.63 -1.58
C LYS A 359 -19.25 39.77 -2.86
N PRO A 360 -20.03 38.67 -2.86
CA PRO A 360 -20.14 37.81 -4.03
C PRO A 360 -20.66 38.57 -5.25
N THR A 361 -20.10 38.28 -6.43
CA THR A 361 -20.51 38.93 -7.68
C THR A 361 -21.49 38.06 -8.43
N ARG A 362 -22.69 38.57 -8.70
CA ARG A 362 -23.71 37.85 -9.46
C ARG A 362 -23.28 37.66 -10.92
N MET A 363 -23.38 36.41 -11.39
CA MET A 363 -23.09 36.03 -12.77
C MET A 363 -24.28 36.36 -13.67
N LYS A 364 -23.98 36.71 -14.92
CA LYS A 364 -24.96 37.04 -15.96
C LYS A 364 -25.15 35.92 -16.98
N GLY A 365 -24.18 35.00 -17.08
CA GLY A 365 -24.23 33.84 -17.98
C GLY A 365 -23.36 34.01 -19.24
N ASP A 366 -22.86 35.21 -19.51
CA ASP A 366 -21.99 35.51 -20.66
C ASP A 366 -20.50 35.62 -20.28
N GLU A 367 -20.18 35.47 -18.99
CA GLU A 367 -18.81 35.56 -18.51
C GLU A 367 -17.96 34.35 -18.94
N ALA A 368 -16.76 34.61 -19.44
CA ALA A 368 -15.82 33.56 -19.80
C ALA A 368 -15.37 32.74 -18.58
N GLY A 369 -15.28 31.42 -18.73
CA GLY A 369 -14.85 30.52 -17.67
C GLY A 369 -15.92 30.20 -16.63
N LEU A 370 -17.19 30.42 -16.97
CA LEU A 370 -18.31 29.89 -16.19
C LEU A 370 -18.39 28.37 -16.31
N PRO A 371 -18.86 27.66 -15.26
CA PRO A 371 -19.26 26.27 -15.38
C PRO A 371 -20.33 26.10 -16.48
N ASP A 372 -20.24 25.03 -17.26
CA ASP A 372 -21.21 24.68 -18.33
C ASP A 372 -22.67 24.54 -17.83
N LEU A 373 -22.84 24.23 -16.55
CA LEU A 373 -24.12 24.22 -15.85
C LEU A 373 -24.80 25.59 -15.69
N VAL A 374 -24.09 26.71 -15.91
CA VAL A 374 -24.66 28.07 -15.82
C VAL A 374 -25.24 28.48 -17.17
N GLY A 375 -26.57 28.65 -17.22
CA GLY A 375 -27.24 29.11 -18.42
C GLY A 375 -26.93 30.57 -18.76
N GLU A 376 -27.26 30.97 -20.00
CA GLU A 376 -27.07 32.33 -20.53
C GLU A 376 -27.77 33.43 -19.71
N ASP A 377 -28.69 33.08 -18.81
CA ASP A 377 -29.37 34.01 -17.89
C ASP A 377 -28.70 34.12 -16.51
N GLY A 378 -27.51 33.53 -16.36
CA GLY A 378 -26.72 33.52 -15.14
C GLY A 378 -27.32 32.64 -14.05
N LYS A 379 -28.16 31.66 -14.45
CA LYS A 379 -28.82 30.74 -13.53
C LYS A 379 -28.49 29.28 -13.80
N VAL A 380 -28.53 28.51 -12.72
CA VAL A 380 -28.51 27.06 -12.72
C VAL A 380 -29.92 26.50 -12.59
N TRP A 381 -30.15 25.36 -13.25
CA TRP A 381 -31.43 24.68 -13.16
C TRP A 381 -31.61 24.01 -11.80
N ARG A 382 -32.85 24.03 -11.30
CA ARG A 382 -33.30 23.15 -10.22
C ARG A 382 -34.80 22.94 -10.30
N TYR A 383 -35.26 21.82 -9.75
CA TYR A 383 -36.68 21.57 -9.60
C TYR A 383 -37.33 22.49 -8.55
N ARG A 384 -38.46 23.10 -8.90
CA ARG A 384 -39.32 23.96 -8.09
C ARG A 384 -40.76 23.53 -8.27
N ALA A 385 -41.33 22.87 -7.27
CA ALA A 385 -42.74 22.41 -7.33
C ALA A 385 -43.77 23.53 -7.59
N THR A 386 -43.42 24.79 -7.32
CA THR A 386 -44.28 25.95 -7.57
C THR A 386 -44.20 26.50 -9.00
N VAL A 387 -43.18 26.11 -9.79
CA VAL A 387 -42.88 26.65 -11.12
C VAL A 387 -42.87 25.54 -12.18
N ASP A 388 -42.29 24.39 -11.86
CA ASP A 388 -42.14 23.26 -12.76
C ASP A 388 -43.39 22.36 -12.69
N LYS A 389 -43.95 22.02 -13.85
CA LYS A 389 -45.12 21.13 -13.97
C LYS A 389 -44.67 19.67 -14.04
N GLY A 390 -45.29 18.81 -13.25
CA GLY A 390 -45.01 17.37 -13.22
C GLY A 390 -44.18 16.94 -12.01
N ASP A 391 -43.83 15.66 -11.94
CA ASP A 391 -43.02 15.12 -10.85
C ASP A 391 -41.56 15.59 -10.98
N ASN A 392 -40.85 15.65 -9.86
CA ASN A 392 -39.42 15.94 -9.85
C ASN A 392 -38.66 14.85 -10.62
N PRO A 393 -38.00 15.16 -11.75
CA PRO A 393 -37.29 14.15 -12.55
C PRO A 393 -36.10 13.54 -11.81
N TYR A 394 -35.58 14.22 -10.79
CA TYR A 394 -34.52 13.74 -9.90
C TYR A 394 -35.07 13.61 -8.47
N GLY A 395 -36.33 13.17 -8.35
CA GLY A 395 -36.91 12.78 -7.08
C GLY A 395 -36.21 11.55 -6.49
N LEU A 396 -36.52 11.25 -5.24
CA LEU A 396 -36.14 10.00 -4.58
C LEU A 396 -37.40 9.42 -3.94
N LYS A 397 -37.60 8.12 -4.11
CA LYS A 397 -38.58 7.35 -3.34
C LYS A 397 -37.85 6.70 -2.16
N PRO A 398 -38.04 7.21 -0.93
CA PRO A 398 -37.27 6.72 0.20
C PRO A 398 -37.69 5.32 0.60
N ASP A 399 -36.68 4.48 0.84
CA ASP A 399 -36.82 3.10 1.31
C ASP A 399 -35.70 2.83 2.35
N PRO A 400 -35.97 2.14 3.47
CA PRO A 400 -34.94 1.74 4.41
C PRO A 400 -33.75 1.02 3.78
N ASP A 401 -34.00 0.24 2.72
CA ASP A 401 -33.05 -0.62 2.03
C ASP A 401 -32.30 0.09 0.88
N ASN A 402 -32.66 1.33 0.57
CA ASN A 402 -31.94 2.11 -0.45
C ASN A 402 -30.46 2.28 -0.07
N PRO A 403 -29.55 2.19 -1.06
CA PRO A 403 -28.14 2.55 -0.87
C PRO A 403 -28.00 3.96 -0.28
N LYS A 404 -26.99 4.15 0.55
CA LYS A 404 -26.69 5.41 1.24
C LYS A 404 -25.23 5.74 1.03
N VAL A 405 -24.93 7.01 0.82
CA VAL A 405 -23.54 7.47 0.89
C VAL A 405 -23.11 7.51 2.34
N GLU A 406 -21.98 6.89 2.63
CA GLU A 406 -21.34 7.02 3.94
C GLU A 406 -20.59 8.35 4.01
N SER A 407 -20.95 9.18 4.98
CA SER A 407 -20.25 10.45 5.21
C SER A 407 -19.31 10.35 6.40
N ARG A 408 -18.09 10.87 6.26
CA ARG A 408 -17.08 10.91 7.32
C ARG A 408 -17.03 12.27 8.02
N ARG A 409 -16.96 12.28 9.35
CA ARG A 409 -16.74 13.53 10.09
C ARG A 409 -15.30 14.04 9.90
N LEU A 410 -15.11 15.34 9.68
CA LEU A 410 -13.79 15.96 9.69
C LEU A 410 -13.13 15.78 11.06
N LYS A 411 -11.83 15.45 11.07
CA LYS A 411 -11.05 15.32 12.31
C LYS A 411 -10.78 16.70 12.92
N PRO A 412 -10.47 16.80 14.24
CA PRO A 412 -10.27 18.07 14.93
C PRO A 412 -9.39 19.09 14.21
N HIS A 413 -8.25 18.66 13.65
CA HIS A 413 -7.28 19.54 12.99
C HIS A 413 -7.25 19.38 11.47
N GLU A 414 -8.23 18.68 10.89
CA GLU A 414 -8.32 18.46 9.45
C GLU A 414 -8.73 19.75 8.75
N LYS A 415 -7.96 20.13 7.74
CA LYS A 415 -8.29 21.24 6.84
C LYS A 415 -8.95 20.66 5.59
N SER A 416 -9.98 21.34 5.10
CA SER A 416 -10.69 20.96 3.88
C SER A 416 -11.00 22.22 3.09
N GLU A 417 -10.62 22.24 1.81
CA GLU A 417 -10.90 23.37 0.92
C GLU A 417 -12.41 23.55 0.69
N LEU A 418 -13.17 22.45 0.64
CA LEU A 418 -14.62 22.49 0.51
C LEU A 418 -15.28 23.05 1.77
N ALA A 419 -14.76 22.68 2.95
CA ALA A 419 -15.21 23.27 4.20
C ALA A 419 -14.78 24.74 4.35
N TYR A 420 -13.63 25.12 3.79
CA TYR A 420 -13.25 26.53 3.69
C TYR A 420 -14.17 27.29 2.74
N ALA A 421 -14.56 26.72 1.60
CA ALA A 421 -15.46 27.36 0.64
C ALA A 421 -16.84 27.65 1.24
N THR A 422 -17.38 26.76 2.09
CA THR A 422 -18.62 27.06 2.82
C THR A 422 -18.43 28.18 3.86
N GLN A 423 -17.29 28.20 4.57
CA GLN A 423 -16.95 29.27 5.51
C GLN A 423 -16.77 30.62 4.79
N LEU A 424 -16.12 30.62 3.63
CA LEU A 424 -15.94 31.78 2.75
C LEU A 424 -17.29 32.29 2.25
N ALA A 425 -18.19 31.41 1.83
CA ALA A 425 -19.54 31.79 1.42
C ALA A 425 -20.30 32.45 2.57
N ARG A 426 -20.24 31.88 3.78
CA ARG A 426 -20.83 32.48 4.98
C ARG A 426 -20.23 33.83 5.31
N TYR A 427 -18.92 33.96 5.26
CA TYR A 427 -18.21 35.21 5.52
C TYR A 427 -18.64 36.29 4.51
N SER A 428 -18.57 35.97 3.22
CA SER A 428 -18.87 36.89 2.12
C SER A 428 -20.34 37.33 2.13
N LYS A 429 -21.25 36.44 2.56
CA LYS A 429 -22.69 36.73 2.71
C LYS A 429 -23.06 37.33 4.07
N GLN A 430 -22.13 37.35 5.03
CA GLN A 430 -22.41 37.64 6.44
C GLN A 430 -23.54 36.76 7.00
N ASP A 431 -23.58 35.50 6.57
CA ASP A 431 -24.63 34.54 6.87
C ASP A 431 -24.23 33.55 7.98
N TYR A 432 -24.43 33.97 9.22
CA TYR A 432 -24.20 33.15 10.42
C TYR A 432 -25.50 32.70 11.09
N LYS A 433 -26.65 32.96 10.47
CA LYS A 433 -27.99 32.63 10.99
C LYS A 433 -28.84 31.82 10.02
N GLY A 434 -28.42 31.70 8.76
CA GLY A 434 -29.08 30.96 7.68
C GLY A 434 -28.90 29.45 7.77
N GLY A 435 -29.27 28.77 6.68
CA GLY A 435 -29.31 27.31 6.60
C GLY A 435 -27.93 26.66 6.52
N ASN A 436 -27.91 25.41 6.10
CA ASN A 436 -26.71 24.62 5.82
C ASN A 436 -26.04 25.08 4.52
N TYR A 437 -24.72 24.97 4.47
CA TYR A 437 -23.97 25.04 3.21
C TYR A 437 -23.33 23.68 2.92
N ALA A 438 -23.22 23.37 1.64
CA ALA A 438 -22.40 22.28 1.13
C ALA A 438 -21.49 22.84 0.04
N ALA A 439 -20.36 22.18 -0.19
CA ALA A 439 -19.45 22.48 -1.28
C ALA A 439 -18.99 21.19 -1.95
N ALA A 440 -18.80 21.21 -3.26
CA ALA A 440 -18.29 20.07 -4.00
C ALA A 440 -17.33 20.50 -5.09
N HIS A 441 -16.36 19.64 -5.38
CA HIS A 441 -15.59 19.79 -6.62
C HIS A 441 -16.47 19.45 -7.81
N TYR A 442 -16.34 20.23 -8.86
CA TYR A 442 -16.99 19.97 -10.12
C TYR A 442 -16.03 20.17 -11.27
N VAL A 443 -15.94 19.16 -12.13
CA VAL A 443 -15.24 19.24 -13.40
C VAL A 443 -16.29 19.25 -14.50
N ASP A 444 -16.32 20.36 -15.25
CA ASP A 444 -17.25 20.52 -16.35
C ASP A 444 -16.91 19.62 -17.54
N SER A 445 -17.79 19.59 -18.54
CA SER A 445 -17.61 18.76 -19.75
C SER A 445 -16.40 19.19 -20.60
N ASN A 446 -15.85 20.38 -20.34
CA ASN A 446 -14.67 20.93 -21.01
C ASN A 446 -13.37 20.69 -20.20
N GLY A 447 -13.46 20.06 -19.03
CA GLY A 447 -12.33 19.80 -18.14
C GLY A 447 -11.94 20.98 -17.25
N ASN A 448 -12.77 22.01 -17.11
CA ASN A 448 -12.54 23.11 -16.18
C ASN A 448 -12.99 22.72 -14.76
N SER A 449 -12.13 23.00 -13.78
CA SER A 449 -12.37 22.69 -12.37
C SER A 449 -12.97 23.88 -11.62
N PHE A 450 -13.98 23.59 -10.81
CA PHE A 450 -14.72 24.56 -10.01
C PHE A 450 -15.01 24.02 -8.61
N ILE A 451 -15.25 24.93 -7.67
CA ILE A 451 -15.93 24.60 -6.41
C ILE A 451 -17.35 25.15 -6.46
N LEU A 452 -18.33 24.26 -6.43
CA LEU A 452 -19.74 24.63 -6.35
C LEU A 452 -20.15 24.67 -4.88
N VAL A 453 -20.69 25.80 -4.43
CA VAL A 453 -21.19 25.96 -3.07
C VAL A 453 -22.71 26.07 -3.10
N GLY A 454 -23.43 25.17 -2.43
CA GLY A 454 -24.89 25.17 -2.35
C GLY A 454 -25.39 25.66 -1.00
N HIS A 455 -26.34 26.59 -0.99
CA HIS A 455 -27.00 27.06 0.25
C HIS A 455 -28.39 26.45 0.43
N SER A 456 -28.67 25.91 1.61
CA SER A 456 -29.97 25.30 1.91
C SER A 456 -31.03 26.35 2.30
N LYS A 457 -31.85 26.79 1.35
CA LYS A 457 -33.04 27.62 1.61
C LYS A 457 -34.23 27.14 0.79
N GLY A 458 -35.13 26.39 1.42
CA GLY A 458 -36.28 25.75 0.73
C GLY A 458 -35.91 24.51 -0.10
N VAL A 459 -34.63 24.33 -0.41
CA VAL A 459 -34.02 23.12 -0.99
C VAL A 459 -32.79 22.77 -0.16
N HIS A 460 -32.39 21.50 -0.12
CA HIS A 460 -31.17 21.07 0.57
C HIS A 460 -29.93 21.49 -0.22
N SER A 461 -28.84 21.80 0.48
CA SER A 461 -27.59 22.30 -0.11
C SER A 461 -26.98 21.33 -1.12
N GLU A 462 -27.05 20.03 -0.83
CA GLU A 462 -26.56 18.92 -1.65
C GLU A 462 -27.35 18.84 -2.96
N ARG A 463 -28.68 18.99 -2.89
CA ARG A 463 -29.56 19.05 -4.08
C ARG A 463 -29.40 20.35 -4.86
N THR A 464 -29.01 21.44 -4.20
CA THR A 464 -28.74 22.73 -4.86
C THR A 464 -27.53 22.62 -5.79
N ILE A 465 -26.53 21.82 -5.39
CA ILE A 465 -25.38 21.46 -6.23
C ILE A 465 -25.75 20.40 -7.25
N GLY A 466 -26.43 19.33 -6.83
CA GLY A 466 -26.61 18.17 -7.68
C GLY A 466 -27.66 18.35 -8.79
N TYR A 467 -28.75 19.09 -8.58
CA TYR A 467 -29.75 19.28 -9.63
C TYR A 467 -29.22 19.85 -10.95
N PRO A 468 -28.40 20.92 -10.96
CA PRO A 468 -27.85 21.41 -12.22
C PRO A 468 -26.89 20.43 -12.88
N VAL A 469 -26.08 19.71 -12.09
CA VAL A 469 -25.16 18.68 -12.62
C VAL A 469 -25.92 17.53 -13.28
N LEU A 470 -26.99 17.05 -12.64
CA LEU A 470 -27.85 16.00 -13.20
C LEU A 470 -28.62 16.47 -14.43
N ARG A 471 -28.94 17.77 -14.50
CA ARG A 471 -29.61 18.38 -15.65
C ARG A 471 -28.68 18.54 -16.84
N ASP A 472 -27.43 18.90 -16.58
CA ASP A 472 -26.37 19.01 -17.58
C ASP A 472 -25.98 17.65 -18.17
N GLY A 473 -26.17 16.57 -17.39
CA GLY A 473 -25.91 15.20 -17.85
C GLY A 473 -24.48 14.74 -17.60
N ASN A 474 -23.74 15.44 -16.73
CA ASN A 474 -22.38 15.10 -16.32
C ASN A 474 -22.30 14.77 -14.80
N PRO A 475 -23.02 13.73 -14.31
CA PRO A 475 -22.96 13.35 -12.90
C PRO A 475 -21.57 12.90 -12.45
N ASP A 476 -20.76 12.35 -13.35
CA ASP A 476 -19.37 11.93 -13.07
C ASP A 476 -18.42 13.11 -12.82
N GLY A 477 -18.77 14.31 -13.29
CA GLY A 477 -18.03 15.54 -13.02
C GLY A 477 -18.11 16.00 -11.57
N LEU A 478 -19.07 15.51 -10.78
CA LEU A 478 -19.18 15.84 -9.36
C LEU A 478 -18.20 14.99 -8.54
N GLY A 479 -17.17 15.64 -7.99
CA GLY A 479 -16.15 15.05 -7.15
C GLY A 479 -16.51 15.02 -5.66
N PRO A 480 -15.52 15.03 -4.74
CA PRO A 480 -15.76 15.03 -3.30
C PRO A 480 -16.73 16.14 -2.87
N LEU A 481 -17.55 15.84 -1.87
CA LEU A 481 -18.56 16.77 -1.33
C LEU A 481 -18.37 16.94 0.18
N TYR A 482 -18.41 18.18 0.61
CA TYR A 482 -18.50 18.54 2.02
C TYR A 482 -19.87 19.13 2.31
N THR A 483 -20.43 18.79 3.46
CA THR A 483 -21.63 19.44 4.00
C THR A 483 -21.43 19.75 5.47
N GLU A 484 -21.82 20.94 5.93
CA GLU A 484 -21.62 21.32 7.34
C GLU A 484 -22.32 20.36 8.31
N ARG A 485 -23.49 19.86 7.92
CA ARG A 485 -24.24 18.83 8.63
C ARG A 485 -24.24 17.54 7.83
N GLN A 486 -24.17 16.42 8.52
CA GLN A 486 -24.33 15.09 7.94
C GLN A 486 -25.54 15.04 6.98
N PRO A 487 -25.41 14.43 5.78
CA PRO A 487 -26.52 14.33 4.83
C PRO A 487 -27.76 13.73 5.50
N CYS A 488 -28.90 14.40 5.36
CA CYS A 488 -30.13 14.09 6.11
C CYS A 488 -30.63 12.65 5.87
N GLN A 489 -31.04 11.93 6.93
CA GLN A 489 -31.49 10.52 6.87
C GLN A 489 -32.98 10.31 7.21
N ALA A 490 -33.78 11.38 7.28
CA ALA A 490 -35.19 11.28 7.67
C ALA A 490 -36.17 12.04 6.74
N ALA A 491 -37.46 11.77 6.96
CA ALA A 491 -38.57 12.11 6.07
C ALA A 491 -38.60 13.59 5.66
N SER A 492 -38.31 13.82 4.38
CA SER A 492 -38.64 14.94 3.48
C SER A 492 -37.61 15.05 2.35
N SER A 493 -36.36 14.56 2.57
CA SER A 493 -35.26 14.77 1.63
C SER A 493 -34.23 13.66 1.47
N TRP A 494 -33.96 12.82 2.49
CA TRP A 494 -33.06 11.64 2.42
C TRP A 494 -31.80 11.87 1.54
N CYS A 495 -30.98 12.84 1.95
CA CYS A 495 -29.89 13.34 1.11
C CYS A 495 -28.77 12.30 0.94
N ASP A 496 -28.58 11.44 1.94
CA ASP A 496 -27.68 10.29 1.89
C ASP A 496 -28.06 9.30 0.78
N GLN A 497 -29.34 8.96 0.68
CA GLN A 497 -29.88 8.08 -0.37
C GLN A 497 -29.92 8.78 -1.73
N TRP A 498 -30.28 10.06 -1.75
CA TRP A 498 -30.39 10.81 -2.99
C TRP A 498 -29.03 10.99 -3.66
N LEU A 499 -27.97 11.22 -2.89
CA LEU A 499 -26.61 11.25 -3.41
C LEU A 499 -26.19 9.88 -3.96
N ALA A 500 -26.55 8.80 -3.28
CA ALA A 500 -26.21 7.43 -3.72
C ALA A 500 -26.96 7.02 -4.99
N GLU A 501 -28.22 7.42 -5.13
CA GLU A 501 -29.06 7.09 -6.29
C GLU A 501 -28.60 7.83 -7.56
N HIS A 502 -28.24 9.10 -7.44
CA HIS A 502 -28.01 9.97 -8.60
C HIS A 502 -26.54 10.19 -8.96
N PHE A 503 -25.61 9.89 -8.04
CA PHE A 503 -24.17 10.03 -8.28
C PHE A 503 -23.47 8.69 -8.06
N LYS A 504 -22.81 8.50 -6.90
CA LYS A 504 -22.05 7.30 -6.57
C LYS A 504 -22.22 6.96 -5.10
N GLN A 505 -22.40 5.69 -4.80
CA GLN A 505 -22.51 5.22 -3.41
C GLN A 505 -21.19 5.42 -2.63
N ASP A 506 -20.05 5.30 -3.32
CA ASP A 506 -18.69 5.43 -2.77
C ASP A 506 -18.11 6.85 -2.93
N MET A 507 -18.95 7.84 -3.21
CA MET A 507 -18.57 9.25 -3.25
C MET A 507 -17.95 9.69 -1.90
N ASP A 508 -16.81 10.36 -1.94
CA ASP A 508 -16.19 10.91 -0.73
C ASP A 508 -17.02 12.08 -0.21
N VAL A 509 -17.78 11.81 0.86
CA VAL A 509 -18.60 12.81 1.54
C VAL A 509 -18.06 13.08 2.94
N THR A 510 -17.77 14.34 3.22
CA THR A 510 -17.32 14.79 4.54
C THR A 510 -18.32 15.72 5.21
N HIS A 511 -18.33 15.73 6.54
CA HIS A 511 -19.16 16.66 7.31
C HIS A 511 -18.53 17.14 8.60
N SER A 512 -18.99 18.29 9.12
CA SER A 512 -18.53 18.82 10.40
C SER A 512 -19.36 18.34 11.59
N HIS A 513 -20.69 18.30 11.43
CA HIS A 513 -21.61 18.01 12.54
C HIS A 513 -22.53 16.85 12.24
N LYS A 514 -22.74 16.01 13.25
CA LYS A 514 -23.76 14.97 13.18
C LYS A 514 -25.13 15.62 13.06
N TYR A 515 -26.00 14.98 12.32
CA TYR A 515 -27.37 15.44 12.15
C TYR A 515 -28.30 14.27 12.33
N ASP A 516 -28.41 13.81 13.59
CA ASP A 516 -29.29 12.70 13.93
C ASP A 516 -30.75 13.16 13.88
N GLN A 517 -31.45 12.69 12.85
CA GLN A 517 -32.87 12.96 12.65
C GLN A 517 -33.74 11.75 13.01
N THR A 518 -33.15 10.72 13.62
CA THR A 518 -33.88 9.50 14.02
C THR A 518 -35.00 9.89 14.99
N PRO A 519 -36.27 9.58 14.67
CA PRO A 519 -37.36 9.79 15.61
C PRO A 519 -37.13 8.96 16.87
N GLY A 520 -37.29 9.58 18.05
CA GLY A 520 -37.31 8.87 19.31
C GLY A 520 -38.54 7.95 19.43
N PRO A 521 -38.66 7.19 20.52
CA PRO A 521 -39.81 6.30 20.76
C PRO A 521 -41.18 7.00 20.75
N ASP A 522 -41.19 8.33 20.94
CA ASP A 522 -42.38 9.19 20.90
C ASP A 522 -42.70 9.73 19.48
N GLY A 523 -41.96 9.27 18.47
CA GLY A 523 -42.09 9.69 17.07
C GLY A 523 -41.57 11.10 16.80
N LYS A 524 -40.95 11.77 17.78
CA LYS A 524 -40.39 13.12 17.63
C LYS A 524 -38.88 13.06 17.46
N THR A 525 -38.34 13.94 16.61
CA THR A 525 -36.89 14.10 16.50
C THR A 525 -36.35 14.89 17.69
N ASP A 526 -35.12 14.61 18.11
CA ASP A 526 -34.46 15.34 19.20
C ASP A 526 -34.51 16.86 18.97
N PRO A 527 -35.08 17.66 19.91
CA PRO A 527 -35.07 19.12 19.80
C PRO A 527 -33.66 19.73 19.74
N LYS A 528 -32.62 18.98 20.15
CA LYS A 528 -31.21 19.38 20.13
C LYS A 528 -30.45 18.93 18.87
N LYS A 529 -31.10 18.28 17.90
CA LYS A 529 -30.44 17.79 16.66
C LYS A 529 -29.68 18.86 15.85
N ASP A 530 -30.00 20.14 16.04
CA ASP A 530 -29.38 21.28 15.36
C ASP A 530 -28.44 22.10 16.28
N GLU A 531 -28.23 21.65 17.53
CA GLU A 531 -27.44 22.37 18.53
C GLU A 531 -25.96 22.45 18.15
N GLU A 532 -25.38 21.37 17.61
CA GLU A 532 -23.99 21.36 17.10
C GLU A 532 -23.81 22.38 15.97
N HIS A 533 -24.71 22.41 14.98
CA HIS A 533 -24.63 23.35 13.86
C HIS A 533 -24.85 24.81 14.27
N LYS A 534 -25.79 25.06 15.20
CA LYS A 534 -25.95 26.40 15.81
C LYS A 534 -24.68 26.85 16.51
N THR A 535 -24.02 25.94 17.24
CA THR A 535 -22.78 26.23 17.95
C THR A 535 -21.65 26.52 16.98
N TYR A 536 -21.50 25.70 15.94
CA TYR A 536 -20.56 25.94 14.85
C TYR A 536 -20.70 27.31 14.22
N ARG A 537 -21.91 27.71 13.81
CA ARG A 537 -22.13 29.02 13.19
C ARG A 537 -21.76 30.18 14.11
N LEU A 538 -22.00 30.03 15.41
CA LEU A 538 -21.59 31.02 16.40
C LEU A 538 -20.08 31.07 16.56
N ASN A 539 -19.42 29.91 16.66
CA ASN A 539 -17.96 29.83 16.77
C ASN A 539 -17.28 30.38 15.51
N LEU A 540 -17.82 30.08 14.34
CA LEU A 540 -17.32 30.55 13.06
C LEU A 540 -17.45 32.07 12.93
N ARG A 541 -18.57 32.65 13.36
CA ARG A 541 -18.72 34.11 13.43
C ARG A 541 -17.65 34.71 14.34
N ASP A 542 -17.51 34.19 15.55
CA ASP A 542 -16.56 34.72 16.54
C ASP A 542 -15.10 34.54 16.04
N TRP A 543 -14.82 33.46 15.30
CA TRP A 543 -13.52 33.20 14.67
C TRP A 543 -13.23 34.24 13.58
N HIS A 544 -14.16 34.45 12.66
CA HIS A 544 -14.03 35.42 11.58
C HIS A 544 -13.95 36.88 12.10
N GLU A 545 -14.70 37.22 13.15
CA GLU A 545 -14.61 38.54 13.80
C GLU A 545 -13.22 38.76 14.42
N LYS A 546 -12.61 37.72 14.99
CA LYS A 546 -11.34 37.81 15.70
C LYS A 546 -10.12 37.73 14.79
N HIS A 547 -10.14 36.87 13.77
CA HIS A 547 -8.96 36.53 12.97
C HIS A 547 -9.07 36.96 11.50
N GLY A 548 -10.27 37.32 11.02
CA GLY A 548 -10.52 37.52 9.59
C GLY A 548 -10.31 36.24 8.77
N LEU A 549 -10.36 36.35 7.44
CA LEU A 549 -10.12 35.22 6.53
C LEU A 549 -8.63 34.88 6.33
N GLY A 550 -7.72 35.83 6.57
CA GLY A 550 -6.27 35.64 6.38
C GLY A 550 -5.63 34.61 7.31
N HIS A 551 -6.34 34.19 8.38
CA HIS A 551 -5.92 33.12 9.28
C HIS A 551 -6.36 31.72 8.79
N GLY A 552 -7.04 31.65 7.64
CA GLY A 552 -7.53 30.42 7.04
C GLY A 552 -8.81 29.87 7.68
N MET A 553 -9.14 28.64 7.28
CA MET A 553 -10.31 27.89 7.75
C MET A 553 -10.31 27.70 9.27
N MET A 554 -11.46 27.92 9.93
CA MET A 554 -11.70 27.45 11.29
C MET A 554 -11.79 25.92 11.27
N THR A 555 -10.86 25.23 11.93
CA THR A 555 -10.95 23.78 12.12
C THR A 555 -11.94 23.42 13.23
N GLU A 556 -12.31 22.15 13.34
CA GLU A 556 -13.18 21.67 14.43
C GLU A 556 -12.55 21.90 15.81
N ALA A 557 -11.22 21.77 15.93
CA ALA A 557 -10.47 22.08 17.14
C ALA A 557 -10.53 23.57 17.50
N ASP A 558 -10.37 24.45 16.51
CA ASP A 558 -10.51 25.90 16.71
C ASP A 558 -11.93 26.23 17.19
N GLY A 559 -12.95 25.63 16.58
CA GLY A 559 -14.33 25.75 17.00
C GLY A 559 -14.53 25.33 18.46
N ALA A 560 -13.95 24.22 18.88
CA ALA A 560 -14.02 23.75 20.27
C ALA A 560 -13.34 24.73 21.25
N VAL A 561 -12.21 25.33 20.87
CA VAL A 561 -11.52 26.35 21.66
C VAL A 561 -12.39 27.61 21.79
N MET A 562 -13.02 28.05 20.70
CA MET A 562 -13.93 29.20 20.70
C MET A 562 -15.14 28.94 21.62
N GLU A 563 -15.69 27.73 21.58
CA GLU A 563 -16.80 27.34 22.44
C GLU A 563 -16.41 27.33 23.93
N ALA A 564 -15.24 26.76 24.26
CA ALA A 564 -14.71 26.71 25.62
C ALA A 564 -14.47 28.13 26.17
N ALA A 565 -13.85 29.00 25.38
CA ALA A 565 -13.63 30.40 25.75
C ALA A 565 -14.94 31.16 26.01
N ARG A 566 -15.99 30.86 25.23
CA ARG A 566 -17.32 31.45 25.41
C ARG A 566 -18.03 30.93 26.66
N LYS A 567 -17.91 29.64 26.98
CA LYS A 567 -18.45 29.04 28.21
C LYS A 567 -17.77 29.63 29.46
N ALA A 568 -16.45 29.82 29.43
CA ALA A 568 -15.69 30.41 30.52
C ALA A 568 -16.04 31.89 30.81
N LYS A 569 -16.61 32.63 29.86
CA LYS A 569 -17.09 34.01 30.08
C LYS A 569 -18.52 34.09 30.65
N LYS A 570 -19.23 32.97 30.72
CA LYS A 570 -20.63 32.89 31.19
C LYS A 570 -20.79 32.29 32.59
N GLY A 571 -19.77 31.58 33.08
CA GLY A 571 -19.65 31.15 34.47
C GLY A 571 -18.78 32.11 35.25
#